data_AF-A0A6V7IN36-F1
#
_entry.id   AF-A0A6V7IN36-F1
#
_cell.length_a   1.000
_cell.length_b   1.000
_cell.length_c   1.000
_cell.angle_alpha   90.00
_cell.angle_beta   90.00
_cell.angle_gamma   90.00
#
_symmetry.space_group_name_H-M   'P 1'
#
loop_
_entity.id
_entity.type
_entity.pdbx_description
1 polymer ?
#
loop_
_entity_poly.entity_id
_entity_poly.type
_entity_poly.pdbx_seq_one_letter_code
_entity_poly.pdbx_strand_id
1 'polypeptide(L)'
;VGSVRDSIYCAAAIWSLYQAYRRIDDDRGKSHELGQSAVKCMRGILECWIRQSDRVEHFKTNQCNRFALHCKFALNTGDEIYKDEDYFHLQIDVVSLYLIFLVQMISSGLQIIYTQDEVAFIQNLVYYVERAYRTPDYGMWERGS
;
A
#
# COMPACT_ATOMS: atom_id res chain seq x y z
N VAL A 1 -4.38 13.71 -7.82
CA VAL A 1 -4.27 13.04 -6.51
C VAL A 1 -4.17 11.55 -6.75
N GLY A 2 -3.15 10.89 -6.22
CA GLY A 2 -3.04 9.43 -6.19
C GLY A 2 -3.71 8.88 -4.94
N SER A 3 -4.46 7.80 -5.10
CA SER A 3 -5.17 7.10 -4.02
C SER A 3 -4.54 5.74 -3.82
N VAL A 4 -4.15 5.41 -2.58
CA VAL A 4 -3.47 4.13 -2.31
C VAL A 4 -4.40 2.96 -2.61
N ARG A 5 -5.67 3.01 -2.20
CA ARG A 5 -6.65 1.95 -2.48
C ARG A 5 -6.76 1.68 -3.98
N ASP A 6 -6.95 2.74 -4.76
CA ASP A 6 -7.12 2.62 -6.21
C ASP A 6 -5.85 2.09 -6.86
N SER A 7 -4.68 2.52 -6.38
CA SER A 7 -3.37 2.03 -6.85
C SER A 7 -3.18 0.54 -6.55
N ILE A 8 -3.60 0.06 -5.36
CA ILE A 8 -3.57 -1.37 -5.02
C ILE A 8 -4.48 -2.16 -5.95
N TYR A 9 -5.69 -1.68 -6.23
CA TYR A 9 -6.60 -2.37 -7.16
C TYR A 9 -6.08 -2.39 -8.60
N CYS A 10 -5.49 -1.29 -9.07
CA CYS A 10 -4.80 -1.26 -10.36
C CYS A 10 -3.64 -2.26 -10.40
N ALA A 11 -2.80 -2.31 -9.36
CA ALA A 11 -1.70 -3.26 -9.27
C ALA A 11 -2.22 -4.71 -9.25
N ALA A 12 -3.28 -5.00 -8.49
CA ALA A 12 -3.91 -6.31 -8.42
C ALA A 12 -4.48 -6.78 -9.77
N ALA A 13 -5.12 -5.88 -10.52
CA ALA A 13 -5.64 -6.17 -11.85
C ALA A 13 -4.51 -6.50 -12.84
N ILE A 14 -3.45 -5.68 -12.86
CA ILE A 14 -2.27 -5.89 -13.70
C ILE A 14 -1.54 -7.19 -13.33
N TRP A 15 -1.38 -7.45 -12.03
CA TRP A 15 -0.78 -8.68 -11.52
C TRP A 15 -1.60 -9.93 -11.90
N SER A 16 -2.92 -9.85 -11.85
CA SER A 16 -3.79 -10.94 -12.28
C SER A 16 -3.59 -11.26 -13.77
N LEU A 17 -3.42 -10.23 -14.60
CA LEU A 17 -3.10 -10.39 -16.02
C LEU A 17 -1.71 -11.01 -16.21
N TYR A 18 -0.71 -10.56 -15.45
CA TYR A 18 0.62 -11.17 -15.41
C TYR A 18 0.54 -12.68 -15.14
N GLN A 19 -0.24 -13.09 -14.15
CA GLN A 19 -0.41 -14.51 -13.80
C GLN A 19 -1.07 -15.33 -14.92
N ALA A 20 -1.99 -14.73 -15.67
CA ALA A 20 -2.59 -15.37 -16.84
C ALA A 20 -1.58 -15.51 -17.99
N TYR A 21 -0.83 -14.45 -18.30
CA TYR A 21 0.16 -14.46 -19.38
C TYR A 21 1.32 -15.43 -19.14
N ARG A 22 1.69 -15.67 -17.88
CA ARG A 22 2.71 -16.69 -17.54
C ARG A 22 2.35 -18.12 -17.94
N ARG A 23 1.08 -18.38 -18.25
CA ARG A 23 0.60 -19.70 -18.70
C ARG A 23 0.65 -19.84 -20.23
N ILE A 24 1.08 -18.80 -20.95
CA ILE A 24 1.21 -18.77 -22.40
C ILE A 24 2.69 -18.99 -22.74
N ASP A 25 2.98 -19.93 -23.65
CA ASP A 25 4.36 -20.30 -24.00
C ASP A 25 5.14 -19.17 -24.70
N ASP A 26 4.52 -18.45 -25.64
CA ASP A 26 5.09 -17.25 -26.28
C ASP A 26 4.19 -16.04 -26.01
N ASP A 27 4.44 -15.38 -24.88
CA ASP A 27 3.74 -14.17 -24.47
C ASP A 27 4.38 -12.88 -25.02
N ARG A 28 5.45 -13.00 -25.83
CA ARG A 28 6.23 -11.89 -26.37
C ARG A 28 6.71 -10.89 -25.30
N GLY A 29 7.00 -11.36 -24.10
CA GLY A 29 7.49 -10.54 -22.98
C GLY A 29 6.40 -9.77 -22.22
N LYS A 30 5.12 -9.99 -22.53
CA LYS A 30 4.01 -9.30 -21.87
C LYS A 30 3.93 -9.57 -20.37
N SER A 31 4.19 -10.80 -19.93
CA SER A 31 4.23 -11.12 -18.50
C SER A 31 5.31 -10.29 -17.79
N HIS A 32 6.48 -10.12 -18.39
CA HIS A 32 7.53 -9.31 -17.77
C HIS A 32 7.08 -7.84 -17.63
N GLU A 33 6.55 -7.23 -18.68
CA GLU A 33 6.03 -5.85 -18.66
C GLU A 33 4.94 -5.64 -17.59
N LEU A 34 3.98 -6.57 -17.51
CA LEU A 34 2.88 -6.54 -16.55
C LEU A 34 3.39 -6.72 -15.12
N GLY A 35 4.26 -7.72 -14.90
CA GLY A 35 4.86 -7.99 -13.60
C GLY A 35 5.64 -6.77 -13.08
N GLN A 36 6.47 -6.16 -13.92
CA GLN A 36 7.22 -4.94 -13.57
C GLN A 36 6.29 -3.75 -13.31
N SER A 37 5.19 -3.63 -14.03
CA SER A 37 4.21 -2.55 -13.81
C SER A 37 3.52 -2.70 -12.44
N ALA A 38 3.13 -3.91 -12.06
CA ALA A 38 2.58 -4.18 -10.73
C ALA A 38 3.61 -3.91 -9.62
N VAL A 39 4.87 -4.36 -9.80
CA VAL A 39 5.97 -4.10 -8.86
C VAL A 39 6.18 -2.60 -8.67
N LYS A 40 6.30 -1.82 -9.75
CA LYS A 40 6.50 -0.36 -9.67
C LYS A 40 5.37 0.33 -8.92
N CYS A 41 4.12 -0.08 -9.13
CA CYS A 41 2.97 0.48 -8.43
C CYS A 41 3.01 0.19 -6.92
N MET A 42 3.23 -1.08 -6.54
CA MET A 42 3.32 -1.48 -5.13
C MET A 42 4.53 -0.86 -4.41
N ARG A 43 5.65 -0.67 -5.11
CA ARG A 43 6.82 0.03 -4.59
C ARG A 43 6.60 1.53 -4.46
N GLY A 44 5.91 2.18 -5.39
CA GLY A 44 5.54 3.59 -5.27
C GLY A 44 4.70 3.87 -4.02
N ILE A 45 3.75 2.97 -3.70
CA ILE A 45 3.00 3.04 -2.43
C ILE A 45 3.93 2.89 -1.23
N LEU A 46 4.82 1.90 -1.25
CA LEU A 46 5.79 1.66 -0.17
C LEU A 46 6.66 2.89 0.10
N GLU A 47 7.18 3.51 -0.96
CA GLU A 47 8.01 4.72 -0.86
C GLU A 47 7.24 5.89 -0.24
N CYS A 48 5.96 6.09 -0.61
CA CYS A 48 5.12 7.13 -0.01
C CYS A 48 4.88 6.88 1.49
N TRP A 49 4.74 5.62 1.89
CA TRP A 49 4.52 5.26 3.29
C TRP A 49 5.80 5.25 4.13
N ILE A 50 6.95 4.86 3.58
CA ILE A 50 8.24 4.92 4.29
C ILE A 50 8.60 6.35 4.67
N ARG A 51 8.26 7.33 3.82
CA ARG A 51 8.41 8.77 4.12
C ARG A 51 7.55 9.23 5.32
N GLN A 52 6.57 8.43 5.73
CA GLN A 52 5.72 8.64 6.90
C GLN A 52 6.07 7.71 8.07
N SER A 53 7.25 7.10 8.07
CA SER A 53 7.67 6.17 9.14
C SER A 53 7.56 6.76 10.55
N ASP A 54 7.86 8.04 10.73
CA ASP A 54 7.69 8.73 12.02
C ASP A 54 6.23 8.71 12.52
N ARG A 55 5.25 8.84 11.61
CA ARG A 55 3.82 8.76 11.96
C ARG A 55 3.46 7.37 12.47
N VAL A 56 3.92 6.33 11.76
CA VAL A 56 3.69 4.93 12.14
C VAL A 56 4.30 4.63 13.51
N GLU A 57 5.46 5.21 13.81
CA GLU A 57 6.10 5.06 15.12
C GLU A 57 5.27 5.74 16.22
N HIS A 58 4.81 6.98 15.99
CA HIS A 58 3.94 7.69 16.93
C HIS A 58 2.59 7.00 17.16
N PHE A 59 2.04 6.32 16.15
CA PHE A 59 0.77 5.59 16.26
C PHE A 59 0.83 4.43 17.25
N LYS A 60 2.02 3.83 17.48
CA LYS A 60 2.20 2.74 18.45
C LYS A 60 1.76 3.14 19.87
N THR A 61 2.03 4.38 20.24
CA THR A 61 1.66 4.94 21.55
C THR A 61 0.41 5.81 21.50
N ASN A 62 0.12 6.44 20.35
CA ASN A 62 -0.98 7.39 20.17
C ASN A 62 -1.92 6.94 19.03
N GLN A 63 -2.85 6.05 19.34
CA GLN A 63 -3.76 5.42 18.36
C GLN A 63 -4.91 6.35 17.93
N CYS A 64 -4.60 7.40 17.16
CA CYS A 64 -5.59 8.35 16.66
C CYS A 64 -5.34 8.74 15.20
N ASN A 65 -6.34 9.40 14.59
CA ASN A 65 -6.31 9.82 13.19
C ASN A 65 -5.10 10.71 12.83
N ARG A 66 -4.61 11.53 13.76
CA ARG A 66 -3.48 12.43 13.57
C ARG A 66 -2.17 11.71 13.28
N PHE A 67 -1.97 10.53 13.88
CA PHE A 67 -0.78 9.72 13.66
C PHE A 67 -1.03 8.57 12.69
N ALA A 68 -2.19 8.55 12.04
CA ALA A 68 -2.53 7.54 11.06
C ALA A 68 -1.74 7.73 9.75
N LEU A 69 -1.51 6.63 9.04
CA LEU A 69 -0.93 6.67 7.70
C LEU A 69 -1.86 7.37 6.72
N HIS A 70 -1.30 8.25 5.91
CA HIS A 70 -2.02 8.87 4.82
C HIS A 70 -2.26 7.87 3.67
N CYS A 71 -3.38 8.05 2.98
CA CYS A 71 -3.80 7.21 1.86
C CYS A 71 -4.00 7.99 0.54
N LYS A 72 -3.70 9.29 0.53
CA LYS A 72 -3.77 10.16 -0.65
C LYS A 72 -2.46 10.94 -0.79
N PHE A 73 -1.90 10.96 -2.00
CA PHE A 73 -0.60 11.58 -2.28
C PHE A 73 -0.62 12.39 -3.57
N ALA A 74 0.38 13.25 -3.74
CA ALA A 74 0.67 13.86 -5.02
C ALA A 74 1.18 12.77 -5.99
N LEU A 75 0.53 12.57 -7.13
CA LEU A 75 0.84 11.45 -8.03
C LEU A 75 2.27 11.53 -8.59
N ASN A 76 2.78 12.75 -8.81
CA ASN A 76 4.07 12.97 -9.45
C ASN A 76 5.24 12.96 -8.45
N THR A 77 5.03 13.40 -7.20
CA THR A 77 6.10 13.53 -6.20
C THR A 77 6.01 12.50 -5.08
N GLY A 78 4.80 11.99 -4.81
CA GLY A 78 4.52 11.12 -3.67
C GLY A 78 4.46 11.88 -2.34
N ASP A 79 4.34 13.21 -2.36
CA ASP A 79 4.22 14.02 -1.14
C ASP A 79 2.80 13.97 -0.56
N GLU A 80 2.70 14.24 0.74
CA GLU A 80 1.42 14.48 1.43
C GLU A 80 0.70 15.70 0.81
N ILE A 81 -0.61 15.57 0.56
CA ILE A 81 -1.41 16.64 -0.08
C ILE A 81 -2.49 17.22 0.83
N TYR A 82 -2.88 16.48 1.85
CA TYR A 82 -3.88 16.88 2.82
C TYR A 82 -3.23 16.91 4.20
N LYS A 83 -3.66 17.86 5.03
CA LYS A 83 -3.32 17.82 6.45
C LYS A 83 -4.26 16.84 7.16
N ASP A 84 -3.87 16.43 8.35
CA ASP A 84 -4.65 15.48 9.16
C ASP A 84 -6.08 15.96 9.48
N GLU A 85 -6.29 17.28 9.52
CA GLU A 85 -7.60 17.90 9.75
C GLU A 85 -8.47 17.98 8.48
N ASP A 86 -7.83 17.96 7.31
CA ASP A 86 -8.48 18.18 6.02
C ASP A 86 -8.96 16.86 5.39
N TYR A 87 -8.47 15.72 5.89
CA TYR A 87 -8.80 14.43 5.30
C TYR A 87 -8.74 13.26 6.28
N PHE A 88 -9.63 12.31 6.01
CA PHE A 88 -9.92 11.13 6.80
C PHE A 88 -8.98 9.95 6.45
N HIS A 89 -7.72 10.06 6.88
CA HIS A 89 -6.63 9.17 6.48
C HIS A 89 -6.65 7.77 7.12
N LEU A 90 -7.17 7.62 8.35
CA LEU A 90 -7.21 6.34 9.05
C LEU A 90 -8.18 5.36 8.37
N GLN A 91 -7.66 4.58 7.43
CA GLN A 91 -8.40 3.59 6.64
C GLN A 91 -7.67 2.24 6.75
N ILE A 92 -8.09 1.43 7.72
CA ILE A 92 -7.39 0.17 8.06
C ILE A 92 -7.47 -0.87 6.94
N ASP A 93 -8.54 -0.82 6.16
CA ASP A 93 -8.76 -1.68 5.00
C ASP A 93 -7.66 -1.49 3.96
N VAL A 94 -7.19 -0.25 3.73
CA VAL A 94 -6.16 0.06 2.74
C VAL A 94 -4.82 -0.58 3.10
N VAL A 95 -4.40 -0.45 4.36
CA VAL A 95 -3.15 -1.07 4.84
C VAL A 95 -3.26 -2.60 4.79
N SER A 96 -4.42 -3.14 5.18
CA SER A 96 -4.68 -4.58 5.15
C SER A 96 -4.67 -5.15 3.73
N LEU A 97 -5.31 -4.46 2.78
CA LEU A 97 -5.30 -4.82 1.36
C LEU A 97 -3.89 -4.80 0.78
N TYR A 98 -3.10 -3.78 1.11
CA TYR A 98 -1.71 -3.71 0.67
C TYR A 98 -0.92 -4.93 1.14
N LEU A 99 -1.00 -5.29 2.43
CA LEU A 99 -0.28 -6.44 2.99
C LEU A 99 -0.72 -7.76 2.34
N ILE A 100 -2.02 -7.96 2.11
CA ILE A 100 -2.53 -9.17 1.45
C ILE A 100 -1.98 -9.29 0.03
N PHE A 101 -2.09 -8.23 -0.79
CA PHE A 101 -1.59 -8.26 -2.16
C PHE A 101 -0.07 -8.34 -2.23
N LEU A 102 0.64 -7.69 -1.31
CA LEU A 102 2.10 -7.81 -1.20
C LEU A 102 2.53 -9.27 -1.04
N VAL A 103 1.92 -9.99 -0.10
CA VAL A 103 2.21 -11.41 0.13
C VAL A 103 1.87 -12.26 -1.10
N GLN A 104 0.71 -12.02 -1.72
CA GLN A 104 0.30 -12.76 -2.93
C GLN A 104 1.25 -12.53 -4.12
N MET A 105 1.66 -11.28 -4.35
CA MET A 105 2.58 -10.93 -5.43
C MET A 105 3.98 -11.50 -5.19
N ILE A 106 4.51 -11.41 -3.97
CA ILE A 106 5.82 -12.01 -3.63
C ILE A 106 5.77 -13.52 -3.75
N SER A 107 4.71 -14.17 -3.27
CA SER A 107 4.52 -15.62 -3.40
C SER A 107 4.41 -16.08 -4.85
N SER A 108 3.99 -15.19 -5.75
CA SER A 108 3.99 -15.46 -7.20
C SER A 108 5.37 -15.36 -7.86
N GLY A 109 6.38 -14.88 -7.14
CA GLY A 109 7.75 -14.70 -7.64
C GLY A 109 8.10 -13.26 -8.04
N LEU A 110 7.23 -12.28 -7.77
CA LEU A 110 7.58 -10.87 -7.97
C LEU A 110 8.44 -10.35 -6.80
N GLN A 111 9.51 -9.63 -7.10
CA GLN A 111 10.34 -8.99 -6.09
C GLN A 111 9.85 -7.55 -5.86
N ILE A 112 9.24 -7.30 -4.70
CA ILE A 112 8.73 -5.99 -4.30
C ILE A 112 9.54 -5.37 -3.16
N ILE A 113 10.06 -6.18 -2.23
CA ILE A 113 10.86 -5.74 -1.07
C ILE A 113 12.34 -6.02 -1.34
N TYR A 114 13.19 -5.00 -1.21
CA TYR A 114 14.59 -5.02 -1.62
C TYR A 114 15.58 -4.84 -0.46
N THR A 115 15.20 -4.14 0.61
CA THR A 115 16.12 -3.80 1.71
C THR A 115 15.61 -4.27 3.06
N GLN A 116 16.51 -4.37 4.04
CA GLN A 116 16.15 -4.71 5.41
C GLN A 116 15.28 -3.63 6.07
N ASP A 117 15.48 -2.36 5.70
CA ASP A 117 14.66 -1.24 6.19
C ASP A 117 13.22 -1.35 5.68
N GLU A 118 13.03 -1.76 4.41
CA GLU A 118 11.71 -2.04 3.86
C GLU A 118 11.04 -3.21 4.60
N VAL A 119 11.79 -4.27 4.93
CA VAL A 119 11.28 -5.39 5.76
C VAL A 119 10.82 -4.90 7.13
N ALA A 120 11.63 -4.08 7.80
CA ALA A 120 11.28 -3.50 9.10
C ALA A 120 10.04 -2.61 9.01
N PHE A 121 9.90 -1.84 7.93
CA PHE A 121 8.72 -1.02 7.70
C PHE A 121 7.45 -1.86 7.49
N ILE A 122 7.51 -2.93 6.68
CA ILE A 122 6.38 -3.86 6.53
C ILE A 122 5.97 -4.47 7.88
N GLN A 123 6.95 -4.84 8.72
CA GLN A 123 6.66 -5.32 10.06
C GLN A 123 5.93 -4.26 10.91
N ASN A 124 6.32 -2.99 10.82
CA ASN A 124 5.60 -1.88 11.46
C ASN A 124 4.17 -1.73 10.93
N LEU A 125 3.91 -1.96 9.64
CA LEU A 125 2.54 -1.96 9.09
C LEU A 125 1.68 -3.10 9.66
N VAL A 126 2.26 -4.28 9.90
CA VAL A 126 1.54 -5.39 10.56
C VAL A 126 1.13 -4.98 11.98
N TYR A 127 2.05 -4.39 12.75
CA TYR A 127 1.73 -3.86 14.09
C TYR A 127 0.70 -2.72 14.05
N TYR A 128 0.77 -1.87 13.03
CA TYR A 128 -0.20 -0.80 12.81
C TYR A 128 -1.61 -1.39 12.68
N VAL A 129 -1.81 -2.41 11.84
CA VAL A 129 -3.11 -3.08 11.67
C VAL A 129 -3.55 -3.79 12.95
N GLU A 130 -2.64 -4.45 13.67
CA GLU A 130 -2.91 -5.13 14.96
C GLU A 130 -3.50 -4.19 16.01
N ARG A 131 -3.19 -2.89 15.96
CA ARG A 131 -3.69 -1.90 16.92
C ARG A 131 -4.85 -1.07 16.39
N ALA A 132 -4.83 -0.74 15.10
CA ALA A 132 -5.79 0.18 14.48
C ALA A 132 -7.24 -0.33 14.52
N TYR A 133 -7.49 -1.66 14.62
CA TYR A 133 -8.86 -2.20 14.66
C TYR A 133 -9.68 -1.74 15.89
N ARG A 134 -9.01 -1.19 16.90
CA ARG A 134 -9.62 -0.66 18.13
C ARG A 134 -9.97 0.83 18.03
N THR A 135 -9.58 1.49 16.96
CA THR A 135 -9.80 2.91 16.72
C THR A 135 -10.88 3.07 15.63
N PRO A 136 -11.90 3.93 15.82
CA PRO A 136 -12.85 4.23 14.77
C PRO A 136 -12.14 4.73 13.51
N ASP A 137 -12.44 4.11 12.38
CA ASP A 137 -11.79 4.39 11.11
C ASP A 137 -12.81 4.94 10.09
N TYR A 138 -12.32 5.37 8.92
CA TYR A 138 -13.17 6.03 7.91
C TYR A 138 -13.66 5.09 6.81
N GLY A 139 -13.21 3.84 6.82
CA GLY A 139 -13.64 2.77 5.93
C GLY A 139 -13.44 3.06 4.44
N MET A 140 -14.08 2.24 3.61
CA MET A 140 -13.94 2.32 2.16
C MET A 140 -14.47 3.62 1.56
N TRP A 141 -15.54 4.17 2.13
CA TRP A 141 -16.22 5.33 1.57
C TRP A 141 -15.75 6.65 2.16
N GLU A 142 -14.70 6.63 2.98
CA GLU A 142 -14.06 7.83 3.51
C GLU A 142 -15.04 8.67 4.37
N ARG A 143 -16.05 8.04 4.96
CA ARG A 143 -17.20 8.70 5.61
C ARG A 143 -17.35 8.42 7.10
N GLY A 144 -16.51 7.55 7.67
CA GLY A 144 -16.62 7.16 9.08
C GLY A 144 -17.77 6.21 9.34
N SER A 145 -17.63 5.38 10.38
CA SER A 145 -18.70 4.57 10.98
C SER A 145 -18.99 5.02 12.39
#